data_AF-A0A7R6WSA7-F1
#
_entry.id   AF-A0A7R6WSA7-F1
#
_cell.length_a   1.000
_cell.length_b   1.000
_cell.length_c   1.000
_cell.angle_alpha   90.00
_cell.angle_beta   90.00
_cell.angle_gamma   90.00
#
_symmetry.space_group_name_H-M   'P 1'
#
loop_
_entity.id
_entity.type
_entity.pdbx_description
1 polymer ?
#
loop_
_entity_poly.entity_id
_entity_poly.type
_entity_poly.pdbx_seq_one_letter_code
_entity_poly.pdbx_strand_id
1 'polypeptide(L)'
;MRLKERRESGQTDLLRSRLDHILNMDHALVKLAKTIDWRFLEERLGEVYDDDPGRPPLPTRLMAGLAILKSMHNLSDESLCERWLENPYYQVFCGEEFFQHRLPSIARH
;
A
#
# COMPACT_ATOMS: atom_id res chain seq x y z
N MET A 1 0.91 -15.67 22.52
CA MET A 1 0.25 -14.47 23.08
C MET A 1 -0.79 -13.99 22.07
N ARG A 2 -2.04 -13.80 22.48
CA ARG A 2 -3.19 -13.60 21.57
C ARG A 2 -3.23 -12.13 21.11
N LEU A 3 -2.99 -11.88 19.83
CA LEU A 3 -3.08 -10.54 19.23
C LEU A 3 -4.52 -10.01 19.41
N LYS A 4 -4.64 -8.90 20.11
CA LYS A 4 -5.91 -8.22 20.36
C LYS A 4 -6.30 -7.52 19.07
N GLU A 5 -7.22 -8.13 18.32
CA GLU A 5 -7.92 -7.49 17.21
C GLU A 5 -8.43 -6.14 17.68
N ARG A 6 -7.91 -5.07 17.07
CA ARG A 6 -8.45 -3.72 17.23
C ARG A 6 -9.79 -3.70 16.51
N ARG A 7 -10.86 -4.07 17.21
CA ARG A 7 -12.23 -3.96 16.74
C ARG A 7 -12.61 -2.48 16.64
N GLU A 8 -12.34 -1.87 15.49
CA GLU A 8 -13.00 -0.64 15.11
C GLU A 8 -14.38 -1.00 14.53
N SER A 9 -15.41 -0.80 15.36
CA SER A 9 -16.84 -0.69 15.01
C SER A 9 -17.28 -1.26 13.66
N GLY A 10 -17.84 -2.47 13.65
CA GLY A 10 -18.33 -3.19 12.47
C GLY A 10 -19.49 -2.57 11.67
N GLN A 11 -19.85 -1.30 11.90
CA GLN A 11 -20.78 -0.54 11.05
C GLN A 11 -20.06 0.42 10.09
N THR A 12 -18.88 0.94 10.45
CA THR A 12 -18.12 1.87 9.60
C THR A 12 -17.40 1.15 8.47
N ASP A 13 -16.99 -0.11 8.68
CA ASP A 13 -16.32 -0.94 7.67
C ASP A 13 -17.24 -1.41 6.55
N LEU A 14 -18.56 -1.51 6.77
CA LEU A 14 -19.54 -1.82 5.73
C LEU A 14 -19.68 -0.72 4.68
N LEU A 15 -19.30 0.51 5.03
CA LEU A 15 -19.36 1.70 4.17
C LEU A 15 -17.99 2.16 3.67
N ARG A 16 -16.89 1.50 4.04
CA ARG A 16 -15.59 1.81 3.43
C ARG A 16 -15.63 1.35 1.98
N SER A 17 -15.50 2.31 1.07
CA SER A 17 -15.36 2.06 -0.36
C SER A 17 -14.11 1.21 -0.60
N ARG A 18 -14.30 -0.11 -0.68
CA ARG A 18 -13.28 -1.03 -1.17
C ARG A 18 -12.84 -0.54 -2.54
N LEU A 19 -11.54 -0.56 -2.79
CA LEU A 19 -10.98 -0.04 -4.02
C LEU A 19 -11.46 -0.84 -5.25
N ASP A 20 -11.67 -2.15 -5.09
CA ASP A 20 -12.20 -3.03 -6.14
C ASP A 20 -13.64 -2.71 -6.57
N HIS A 21 -14.42 -2.02 -5.75
CA HIS A 21 -15.79 -1.59 -6.07
C HIS A 21 -15.87 -0.24 -6.79
N ILE A 22 -14.82 0.59 -6.72
CA ILE A 22 -14.82 1.95 -7.29
C ILE A 22 -13.88 2.09 -8.50
N LEU A 23 -12.89 1.21 -8.62
CA LEU A 23 -11.90 1.27 -9.68
C LEU A 23 -12.31 0.46 -10.89
N ASN A 24 -11.87 0.93 -12.05
CA ASN A 24 -11.88 0.08 -13.24
C ASN A 24 -10.82 -1.01 -13.08
N MET A 25 -11.27 -2.25 -12.86
CA MET A 25 -10.37 -3.40 -12.69
C MET A 25 -9.61 -3.77 -13.97
N ASP A 26 -9.99 -3.19 -15.12
CA ASP A 26 -9.27 -3.32 -16.38
C ASP A 26 -8.13 -2.30 -16.57
N HIS A 27 -7.96 -1.36 -15.65
CA HIS A 27 -6.91 -0.35 -15.70
C HIS A 27 -5.50 -0.97 -15.68
N ALA A 28 -4.57 -0.38 -16.42
CA ALA A 28 -3.22 -0.91 -16.63
C ALA A 28 -2.47 -1.20 -15.32
N LEU A 29 -2.53 -0.29 -14.33
CA LEU A 29 -1.90 -0.51 -13.02
C LEU A 29 -2.53 -1.67 -12.24
N VAL A 30 -3.85 -1.86 -12.34
CA VAL A 30 -4.53 -2.97 -11.65
C VAL A 30 -4.12 -4.30 -12.27
N LYS A 31 -4.02 -4.36 -13.60
CA LYS A 31 -3.52 -5.55 -14.31
C LYS A 31 -2.07 -5.83 -13.96
N LEU A 32 -1.22 -4.80 -14.00
CA LEU A 32 0.19 -4.94 -13.64
C LEU A 32 0.34 -5.47 -12.20
N ALA A 33 -0.42 -4.92 -11.25
CA ALA A 33 -0.42 -5.41 -9.88
C ALA A 33 -0.85 -6.88 -9.75
N LYS A 34 -1.71 -7.40 -10.63
CA LYS A 34 -2.10 -8.82 -10.61
C LYS A 34 -1.03 -9.74 -11.22
N THR A 35 -0.16 -9.21 -12.07
CA THR A 35 0.89 -9.97 -12.77
C THR A 35 2.19 -10.07 -11.97
N ILE A 36 2.46 -9.11 -11.09
CA ILE A 36 3.67 -9.14 -10.24
C ILE A 36 3.54 -10.27 -9.21
N ASP A 37 4.58 -11.11 -9.11
CA ASP A 37 4.72 -12.06 -8.01
C ASP A 37 5.16 -11.33 -6.73
N TRP A 38 4.18 -10.80 -6.01
CA TRP A 38 4.42 -10.07 -4.77
C TRP A 38 4.99 -10.96 -3.67
N ARG A 39 4.69 -12.26 -3.68
CA ARG A 39 5.21 -13.20 -2.68
C ARG A 39 6.71 -13.39 -2.86
N PHE A 40 7.18 -13.53 -4.10
CA PHE A 40 8.61 -13.55 -4.39
C PHE A 40 9.32 -12.28 -3.92
N LEU A 41 8.70 -11.12 -4.11
CA LEU A 41 9.25 -9.85 -3.61
C LEU A 41 9.27 -9.79 -2.08
N GLU A 42 8.21 -10.26 -1.42
CA GLU A 42 8.13 -10.37 0.03
C GLU A 42 9.20 -11.32 0.59
N GLU A 43 9.39 -12.50 -0.01
CA GLU A 43 10.41 -13.46 0.40
C GLU A 43 11.85 -12.93 0.22
N ARG A 44 12.09 -12.10 -0.81
CA ARG A 44 13.44 -11.56 -1.09
C ARG A 44 13.76 -10.24 -0.40
N LEU A 45 12.74 -9.44 -0.12
CA LEU A 45 12.90 -8.09 0.44
C LEU A 45 12.36 -7.96 1.87
N GLY A 46 11.63 -8.95 2.38
CA GLY A 46 11.07 -8.94 3.72
C GLY A 46 12.13 -8.71 4.80
N GLU A 47 13.29 -9.37 4.66
CA GLU A 47 14.43 -9.21 5.59
C GLU A 47 15.10 -7.83 5.49
N VAL A 48 14.94 -7.11 4.37
CA VAL A 48 15.54 -5.78 4.15
C VAL A 48 14.65 -4.65 4.68
N TYR A 49 13.35 -4.93 4.83
CA TYR A 49 12.36 -3.96 5.33
C TYR A 49 11.97 -4.18 6.80
N ASP A 50 12.53 -5.19 7.46
CA ASP A 50 12.61 -5.24 8.90
C ASP A 50 13.63 -4.19 9.33
N ASP A 51 13.20 -3.10 9.98
CA ASP A 51 14.00 -2.41 11.01
C ASP A 51 13.34 -1.11 11.52
N ASP A 52 12.94 -1.12 12.79
CA ASP A 52 13.39 -0.19 13.84
C ASP A 52 12.76 -0.63 15.19
N PRO A 53 13.49 -0.72 16.32
CA PRO A 53 12.90 -1.09 17.60
C PRO A 53 11.76 -0.14 17.99
N GLY A 54 10.52 -0.65 17.96
CA GLY A 54 9.32 0.09 18.37
C GLY A 54 8.40 0.53 17.23
N ARG A 55 8.72 0.21 15.98
CA ARG A 55 7.85 0.49 14.83
C ARG A 55 7.41 -0.81 14.14
N PRO A 56 6.10 -1.01 13.87
CA PRO A 56 5.70 -2.14 13.04
C PRO A 56 6.28 -1.96 11.63
N PRO A 57 6.91 -3.00 11.04
CA PRO A 57 7.44 -2.93 9.69
C PRO A 57 6.30 -2.62 8.71
N LEU A 58 6.60 -1.81 7.70
CA LEU A 58 5.63 -1.53 6.65
C LEU A 58 5.49 -2.75 5.74
N PRO A 59 4.30 -2.99 5.14
CA PRO A 59 4.12 -4.09 4.21
C PRO A 59 5.12 -4.01 3.05
N THR A 60 5.82 -5.11 2.74
CA THR A 60 6.81 -5.14 1.64
C THR A 60 6.21 -4.70 0.31
N ARG A 61 4.94 -5.05 0.05
CA ARG A 61 4.22 -4.62 -1.16
C ARG A 61 4.03 -3.11 -1.25
N LEU A 62 3.80 -2.41 -0.14
CA LEU A 62 3.70 -0.96 -0.12
C LEU A 62 5.03 -0.33 -0.55
N MET A 63 6.13 -0.76 0.08
CA MET A 63 7.47 -0.23 -0.18
C MET A 63 7.92 -0.52 -1.62
N ALA A 64 7.78 -1.76 -2.08
CA ALA A 64 8.11 -2.15 -3.45
C ALA A 64 7.23 -1.42 -4.47
N GLY A 65 5.92 -1.31 -4.21
CA GLY A 65 4.98 -0.60 -5.07
C GLY A 65 5.34 0.88 -5.23
N LEU A 66 5.67 1.56 -4.13
CA LEU A 66 6.13 2.95 -4.14
C LEU A 66 7.44 3.11 -4.95
N ALA A 67 8.41 2.20 -4.78
CA ALA A 67 9.66 2.24 -5.52
C ALA A 67 9.45 2.08 -7.04
N ILE A 68 8.57 1.15 -7.44
CA ILE A 68 8.21 0.94 -8.86
C ILE A 68 7.51 2.18 -9.42
N LEU A 69 6.51 2.72 -8.73
CA LEU A 69 5.77 3.92 -9.17
C LEU A 69 6.69 5.15 -9.30
N LYS A 70 7.61 5.33 -8.34
CA LYS A 70 8.62 6.39 -8.36
C LYS A 70 9.48 6.31 -9.61
N SER A 71 10.00 5.12 -9.92
CA SER A 71 10.86 4.89 -11.08
C SER A 71 10.10 5.02 -12.40
N MET A 72 8.92 4.39 -12.50
CA MET A 72 8.08 4.37 -13.71
C MET A 72 7.61 5.77 -14.14
N HIS A 73 7.38 6.66 -13.18
CA HIS A 73 6.91 8.03 -13.44
C HIS A 73 7.95 9.12 -13.18
N ASN A 74 9.20 8.73 -12.88
CA ASN A 74 10.31 9.64 -12.56
C ASN A 74 9.95 10.69 -11.51
N LEU A 75 9.39 10.24 -10.37
CA LEU A 75 8.87 11.11 -9.30
C LEU A 75 9.92 11.38 -8.21
N SER A 76 9.81 12.54 -7.56
CA SER A 76 10.45 12.76 -6.26
C SER A 76 9.66 12.02 -5.16
N ASP A 77 10.22 11.93 -3.95
CA ASP A 77 9.50 11.32 -2.83
C ASP A 77 8.26 12.12 -2.43
N GLU A 78 8.36 13.44 -2.48
CA GLU A 78 7.29 14.38 -2.14
C GLU A 78 6.13 14.24 -3.15
N SER A 79 6.43 14.29 -4.45
CA SER A 79 5.42 14.10 -5.49
C SER A 79 4.82 12.69 -5.49
N LEU A 80 5.60 11.68 -5.11
CA LEU A 80 5.08 10.32 -4.95
C LEU A 80 4.07 10.26 -3.80
N CYS A 81 4.39 10.85 -2.65
CA CYS A 81 3.52 10.93 -1.49
C CYS A 81 2.20 11.62 -1.83
N GLU A 82 2.25 12.80 -2.45
CA GLU A 82 1.07 13.55 -2.87
C GLU A 82 0.20 12.74 -3.85
N ARG A 83 0.81 12.20 -4.91
CA ARG A 83 0.06 11.40 -5.90
C ARG A 83 -0.53 10.13 -5.31
N TRP A 84 0.15 9.48 -4.36
CA TRP A 84 -0.36 8.27 -3.72
C TRP A 84 -1.59 8.57 -2.85
N LEU A 85 -1.60 9.72 -2.16
CA LEU A 85 -2.75 10.17 -1.35
C LEU A 85 -3.99 10.47 -2.20
N GLU A 86 -3.79 10.97 -3.42
CA GLU A 86 -4.89 11.38 -4.30
C GLU A 86 -5.32 10.29 -5.29
N ASN A 87 -4.47 9.29 -5.56
CA ASN A 87 -4.70 8.31 -6.62
C ASN A 87 -5.03 6.90 -6.09
N PRO A 88 -6.30 6.45 -6.17
CA PRO A 88 -6.70 5.12 -5.70
C PRO A 88 -6.04 3.97 -6.49
N TYR A 89 -5.63 4.18 -7.75
CA TYR A 89 -4.89 3.15 -8.50
C TYR A 89 -3.48 2.92 -7.95
N TYR A 90 -2.84 3.97 -7.42
CA TYR A 90 -1.52 3.83 -6.77
C TYR A 90 -1.65 3.03 -5.47
N GLN A 91 -2.73 3.27 -4.72
CA GLN A 91 -3.00 2.56 -3.48
C GLN A 91 -3.26 1.07 -3.71
N VAL A 92 -4.11 0.71 -4.70
CA VAL A 92 -4.30 -0.71 -5.09
C VAL A 92 -3.00 -1.35 -5.57
N PHE A 93 -2.21 -0.62 -6.36
CA PHE A 93 -0.92 -1.12 -6.82
C PHE A 93 -0.02 -1.49 -5.64
N CYS A 94 0.06 -0.61 -4.65
CA CYS A 94 0.77 -0.79 -3.38
C CYS A 94 0.13 -1.79 -2.40
N GLY A 95 -1.05 -2.35 -2.71
CA GLY A 95 -1.68 -3.40 -1.92
C GLY A 95 -2.75 -2.97 -0.92
N GLU A 96 -3.18 -1.70 -0.98
CA GLU A 96 -4.34 -1.27 -0.19
C GLU A 96 -5.63 -1.90 -0.71
N GLU A 97 -6.49 -2.32 0.23
CA GLU A 97 -7.83 -2.84 -0.07
C GLU A 97 -8.89 -1.72 -0.01
N PHE A 98 -8.64 -0.70 0.81
CA PHE A 98 -9.51 0.45 1.02
C PHE A 98 -8.75 1.74 0.76
N PHE A 99 -9.46 2.79 0.35
CA PHE A 99 -8.82 4.08 0.12
C PHE A 99 -8.28 4.67 1.43
N GLN A 100 -7.01 5.07 1.39
CA GLN A 100 -6.29 5.68 2.49
C GLN A 100 -6.16 7.19 2.25
N HIS A 101 -6.50 7.98 3.26
CA HIS A 101 -6.35 9.44 3.24
C HIS A 101 -5.04 9.93 3.87
N ARG A 102 -4.21 9.00 4.35
CA ARG A 102 -2.91 9.28 4.95
C ARG A 102 -1.94 8.19 4.57
N LEU A 103 -0.67 8.54 4.40
CA LEU A 103 0.36 7.55 4.19
C LEU A 103 0.43 6.64 5.43
N PRO A 104 0.42 5.30 5.26
CA PRO A 104 0.79 4.38 6.32
C PRO A 104 2.15 4.85 6.82
N SER A 105 2.27 5.08 8.13
CA SER A 105 3.37 5.89 8.64
C SER A 105 4.71 5.43 8.08
N ILE A 106 5.25 6.19 7.13
CA ILE A 106 6.66 6.42 6.89
C ILE A 106 6.87 7.79 7.53
N ALA A 107 6.87 7.84 8.86
CA ALA A 107 7.10 9.05 9.62
C ALA A 107 8.53 9.46 9.33
N ARG A 108 8.69 10.29 8.29
CA ARG A 108 9.74 11.28 8.22
C ARG A 108 9.46 12.25 9.35
N HIS A 109 10.43 12.38 10.26
CA HIS A 109 10.53 13.51 11.18
C HIS A 109 10.72 14.81 10.41
#